data_AF-A0AA96Y1A5-F1
#
_entry.id   AF-A0AA96Y1A5-F1
#
_cell.length_a   1.000
_cell.length_b   1.000
_cell.length_c   1.000
_cell.angle_alpha   90.00
_cell.angle_beta   90.00
_cell.angle_gamma   90.00
#
_symmetry.space_group_name_H-M   'P 1'
#
loop_
_entity.id
_entity.type
_entity.pdbx_description
1 polymer ?
#
loop_
_entity_poly.entity_id
_entity_poly.type
_entity_poly.pdbx_seq_one_letter_code
_entity_poly.pdbx_strand_id
1 'polypeptide(L)'
;SERYTYCLKCFDALPPEGISLSENPNDQSNMAPKDKFVQMKNNVIDYEPFEVCKYCHRKWHRICALYDKKVFPEGFICDTCRKEKNYPKPENRFMAKRLPHNKLSQFLEDRVNTFLKKALSNSPEQYEVIIRTLCVQDKEVEVKPLMKSKYGPQGFPDRFNYRTKAVFAFEIIDGVEVCFFGLHVQEYGSNCKEPNARRVYIAYLDSVHFFQPRELRTDVYHEILLGYLDYVKRLGYTMAHIWACPPSEGDDYIFHCHPPEQKIPKPKRLQDWYKKMLEKGVTEKTVVEFKDIYKQARDDNLTTPMSLPYFEGDFWPNVIEDCIREAGNEEAQRRKEVAEADEEDDDIFQSGDNGKKKSSKNKKNNLKKNSKMNKKKQGNSTGNEVADKLYSQFEKHKEVFFTIRLVTQQSALSLPDIVDPDPLMASDMMDGRDTFLTRARDEHWEFSSLRRAK
;
A
#
# COMPACT_ATOMS: atom_id res chain seq x y z
N SER A 1 22.52 -7.89 15.39
CA SER A 1 23.71 -7.99 14.53
C SER A 1 23.25 -7.81 13.10
N GLU A 2 23.86 -6.90 12.36
CA GLU A 2 23.53 -6.73 10.94
C GLU A 2 24.08 -7.93 10.15
N ARG A 3 23.21 -8.55 9.34
CA ARG A 3 23.54 -9.72 8.52
C ARG A 3 23.40 -9.35 7.05
N TYR A 4 24.52 -9.35 6.32
CA TYR A 4 24.54 -9.11 4.88
C TYR A 4 24.54 -10.43 4.12
N THR A 5 23.60 -10.62 3.21
CA THR A 5 23.45 -11.86 2.43
C THR A 5 23.38 -11.53 0.95
N TYR A 6 24.18 -12.21 0.13
CA TYR A 6 24.16 -12.10 -1.32
C TYR A 6 23.90 -13.47 -1.94
N CYS A 7 23.13 -13.51 -3.04
CA CYS A 7 23.10 -14.71 -3.86
C CYS A 7 24.47 -14.88 -4.54
N LEU A 8 24.82 -16.12 -4.92
CA LEU A 8 26.13 -16.43 -5.48
C LEU A 8 26.47 -15.55 -6.69
N LYS A 9 25.51 -15.37 -7.61
CA LYS A 9 25.68 -14.54 -8.80
C LYS A 9 26.01 -13.08 -8.50
N CYS A 10 25.32 -12.48 -7.52
CA CYS A 10 25.57 -11.08 -7.15
C CYS A 10 26.88 -10.94 -6.35
N PHE A 11 27.19 -11.92 -5.49
CA PHE A 11 28.45 -11.97 -4.76
C PHE A 11 29.66 -12.06 -5.71
N ASP A 12 29.57 -12.89 -6.75
CA ASP A 12 30.64 -13.04 -7.75
C ASP A 12 30.94 -11.71 -8.46
N ALA A 13 29.91 -10.90 -8.70
CA ALA A 13 30.03 -9.58 -9.32
C ALA A 13 30.57 -8.48 -8.37
N LEU A 14 30.69 -8.74 -7.07
CA LEU A 14 31.24 -7.76 -6.12
C LEU A 14 32.74 -7.54 -6.37
N PRO A 15 33.21 -6.28 -6.23
CA PRO A 15 34.62 -5.96 -6.29
C PRO A 15 35.37 -6.59 -5.08
N PRO A 16 36.71 -6.77 -5.14
CA PRO A 16 37.48 -7.35 -4.03
C PRO A 16 37.32 -6.61 -2.70
N GLU A 17 37.18 -5.28 -2.77
CA GLU A 17 36.93 -4.39 -1.64
C GLU A 17 35.60 -4.69 -0.94
N GLY A 18 34.70 -5.43 -1.60
CA GLY A 18 33.46 -5.95 -1.04
C GLY A 18 32.33 -4.92 -1.05
N ILE A 19 31.65 -4.74 0.08
CA ILE A 19 30.47 -3.88 0.20
C ILE A 19 30.75 -2.70 1.14
N SER A 20 30.16 -1.54 0.85
CA SER A 20 30.14 -0.44 1.82
C SER A 20 29.11 -0.73 2.91
N LEU A 21 29.51 -0.59 4.16
CA LEU A 21 28.66 -0.70 5.35
C LEU A 21 28.07 0.65 5.77
N SER A 22 28.38 1.74 5.06
CA SER A 22 27.80 3.06 5.32
C SER A 22 26.54 3.30 4.49
N GLU A 23 25.60 4.08 5.03
CA GLU A 23 24.41 4.52 4.29
C GLU A 23 24.72 5.45 3.11
N ASN A 24 25.90 6.08 3.11
CA ASN A 24 26.37 6.92 2.01
C ASN A 24 27.06 6.04 0.95
N PRO A 25 26.53 5.93 -0.28
CA PRO A 25 27.12 5.10 -1.34
C PRO A 25 28.53 5.54 -1.76
N ASN A 26 28.90 6.80 -1.46
CA ASN A 26 30.21 7.36 -1.80
C ASN A 26 31.24 7.22 -0.68
N ASP A 27 30.83 6.73 0.49
CA ASP A 27 31.74 6.53 1.61
C ASP A 27 32.41 5.14 1.51
N GLN A 28 33.72 5.17 1.28
CA GLN A 28 34.59 4.00 1.15
C GLN A 28 35.38 3.70 2.44
N SER A 29 35.14 4.45 3.52
CA SER A 29 35.91 4.31 4.76
C SER A 29 35.55 3.04 5.54
N ASN A 30 34.33 2.49 5.33
CA ASN A 30 33.80 1.37 6.08
C ASN A 30 33.33 0.24 5.14
N MET A 31 34.28 -0.49 4.57
CA MET A 31 34.02 -1.60 3.66
C MET A 31 34.10 -2.95 4.37
N ALA A 32 33.17 -3.87 4.08
CA ALA A 32 33.28 -5.29 4.43
C ALA A 32 33.86 -6.05 3.23
N PRO A 33 35.12 -6.53 3.32
CA PRO A 33 35.79 -7.19 2.20
C PRO A 33 35.11 -8.48 1.79
N LYS A 34 35.24 -8.82 0.50
CA LYS A 34 34.63 -10.02 -0.10
C LYS A 34 35.07 -11.32 0.59
N ASP A 35 36.30 -11.37 1.11
CA ASP A 35 36.86 -12.55 1.79
C ASP A 35 36.26 -12.81 3.19
N LYS A 36 35.51 -11.85 3.75
CA LYS A 36 34.80 -12.01 5.03
C LYS A 36 33.46 -12.71 4.90
N PHE A 37 32.96 -12.89 3.68
CA PHE A 37 31.73 -13.62 3.44
C PHE A 37 31.97 -15.12 3.53
N VAL A 38 31.06 -15.81 4.21
CA VAL A 38 31.07 -17.27 4.28
C VAL A 38 30.03 -17.79 3.30
N GLN A 39 30.47 -18.63 2.37
CA GLN A 39 29.54 -19.34 1.50
C GLN A 39 28.72 -20.33 2.32
N MET A 40 27.41 -20.14 2.35
CA MET A 40 26.48 -21.01 3.06
C MET A 40 25.39 -21.49 2.10
N LYS A 41 24.80 -22.65 2.42
CA LYS A 41 23.56 -23.10 1.80
C LYS A 41 22.40 -22.61 2.67
N ASN A 42 21.37 -22.03 2.07
CA ASN A 42 20.16 -21.63 2.79
C ASN A 42 19.26 -22.85 3.05
N ASN A 43 19.71 -23.75 3.93
CA ASN A 43 19.02 -24.99 4.29
C ASN A 43 18.96 -25.22 5.81
N VAL A 44 19.17 -24.16 6.59
CA VAL A 44 18.99 -24.19 8.04
C VAL A 44 17.49 -24.15 8.31
N ILE A 45 17.01 -25.09 9.12
CA ILE A 45 15.61 -25.17 9.55
C ILE A 45 15.58 -24.96 11.06
N ASP A 46 14.89 -23.92 11.50
CA ASP A 46 14.65 -23.68 12.92
C ASP A 46 13.49 -24.55 13.39
N TYR A 47 13.76 -25.43 14.35
CA TYR A 47 12.77 -26.36 14.88
C TYR A 47 11.80 -25.66 15.85
N GLU A 48 10.52 -26.07 15.84
CA GLU A 48 9.53 -25.56 16.80
C GLU A 48 9.99 -25.82 18.25
N PRO A 49 9.89 -24.83 19.15
CA PRO A 49 10.22 -25.02 20.55
C PRO A 49 9.21 -25.95 21.22
N PHE A 50 9.68 -26.65 22.26
CA PHE A 50 8.85 -27.52 23.09
C PHE A 50 8.58 -26.90 24.46
N GLU A 51 7.39 -27.14 24.98
CA GLU A 51 7.00 -26.91 26.36
C GLU A 51 6.88 -28.22 27.13
N VAL A 52 7.28 -28.20 28.40
CA VAL A 52 7.27 -29.39 29.27
C VAL A 52 6.12 -29.27 30.25
N CYS A 53 5.21 -30.25 30.24
CA CYS A 53 4.10 -30.27 31.20
C CYS A 53 4.64 -30.42 32.63
N LYS A 54 4.17 -29.57 33.55
CA LYS A 54 4.57 -29.58 34.96
C LYS A 54 4.31 -30.90 35.70
N TYR A 55 3.35 -31.72 35.24
CA TYR A 55 2.96 -32.95 35.94
C TYR A 55 3.46 -34.23 35.27
N CYS A 56 3.19 -34.43 33.99
CA CYS A 56 3.59 -35.67 33.30
C CYS A 56 4.97 -35.57 32.65
N HIS A 57 5.62 -34.40 32.67
CA HIS A 57 6.93 -34.13 32.07
C HIS A 57 7.07 -34.46 30.58
N ARG A 58 5.96 -34.75 29.88
CA ARG A 58 5.93 -34.92 28.43
C ARG A 58 6.17 -33.58 27.74
N LYS A 59 6.87 -33.63 26.61
CA LYS A 59 7.14 -32.49 25.73
C LYS A 59 5.97 -32.30 24.76
N TRP A 60 5.58 -31.05 24.55
CA TRP A 60 4.55 -30.63 23.61
C TRP A 60 5.11 -29.51 22.73
N HIS A 61 4.79 -29.46 21.45
CA HIS A 61 5.16 -28.29 20.64
C HIS A 61 4.49 -27.04 21.24
N ARG A 62 5.24 -25.96 21.46
CA ARG A 62 4.73 -24.71 22.05
C ARG A 62 3.48 -24.21 21.33
N ILE A 63 3.52 -24.26 20.00
CA ILE A 63 2.43 -23.84 19.11
C ILE A 63 1.22 -24.79 19.25
N CYS A 64 1.42 -26.11 19.36
CA CYS A 64 0.29 -27.03 19.64
C CYS A 64 -0.34 -26.77 21.02
N ALA A 65 0.49 -26.40 21.99
CA ALA A 65 0.07 -26.14 23.36
C ALA A 65 -0.60 -24.76 23.53
N LEU A 66 -0.49 -23.87 22.54
CA LEU A 66 -0.92 -22.46 22.61
C LEU A 66 -0.45 -21.81 23.92
N TYR A 67 0.80 -22.07 24.28
CA TYR A 67 1.39 -21.59 25.52
C TYR A 67 2.38 -20.46 25.25
N ASP A 68 2.15 -19.32 25.91
CA ASP A 68 3.12 -18.24 26.02
C ASP A 68 3.37 -17.94 27.50
N LYS A 69 4.63 -17.82 27.90
CA LYS A 69 5.04 -17.59 29.30
C LYS A 69 4.55 -16.25 29.86
N LYS A 70 4.35 -15.23 29.01
CA LYS A 70 3.82 -13.92 29.37
C LYS A 70 2.31 -13.99 29.59
N VAL A 71 1.61 -14.84 28.83
CA VAL A 71 0.16 -15.08 29.00
C VAL A 71 -0.11 -15.97 30.21
N PHE A 72 0.69 -17.03 30.38
CA PHE A 72 0.51 -18.06 31.41
C PHE A 72 1.79 -18.22 32.25
N PRO A 73 2.06 -17.28 33.19
CA PRO A 73 3.27 -17.30 34.01
C PRO A 73 3.34 -18.49 34.98
N GLU A 74 2.17 -19.04 35.34
CA GLU A 74 2.03 -20.25 36.16
C GLU A 74 2.47 -21.53 35.47
N GLY A 75 3.04 -21.45 34.26
CA GLY A 75 3.64 -22.57 33.54
C GLY A 75 2.64 -23.51 32.85
N PHE A 76 3.19 -24.39 32.02
CA PHE A 76 2.39 -25.24 31.15
C PHE A 76 1.88 -26.52 31.84
N ILE A 77 0.57 -26.76 31.73
CA ILE A 77 -0.08 -28.01 32.11
C ILE A 77 -0.86 -28.50 30.89
N CYS A 78 -0.52 -29.69 30.39
CA CYS A 78 -1.19 -30.28 29.23
C CYS A 78 -2.65 -30.68 29.54
N ASP A 79 -3.47 -30.76 28.49
CA ASP A 79 -4.90 -31.03 28.62
C ASP A 79 -5.22 -32.37 29.30
N THR A 80 -4.41 -33.40 29.07
CA THR A 80 -4.58 -34.70 29.75
C THR A 80 -4.46 -34.54 31.26
N CYS A 81 -3.39 -33.89 31.74
CA CYS A 81 -3.20 -33.67 33.17
C CYS A 81 -4.22 -32.71 33.77
N ARG A 82 -4.72 -31.73 33.00
CA ARG A 82 -5.82 -30.86 33.45
C ARG A 82 -7.10 -31.66 33.71
N LYS A 83 -7.47 -32.53 32.76
CA LYS A 83 -8.66 -33.40 32.89
C LYS A 83 -8.52 -34.37 34.06
N GLU A 84 -7.40 -35.07 34.17
CA GLU A 84 -7.17 -36.06 35.25
C GLU A 84 -7.19 -35.44 36.65
N LYS A 85 -6.62 -34.24 36.80
CA LYS A 85 -6.53 -33.55 38.10
C LYS A 85 -7.64 -32.51 38.33
N ASN A 86 -8.60 -32.43 37.42
CA ASN A 86 -9.70 -31.45 37.44
C ASN A 86 -9.22 -29.99 37.59
N TYR A 87 -8.12 -29.62 36.92
CA TYR A 87 -7.67 -28.23 36.87
C TYR A 87 -8.49 -27.45 35.83
N PRO A 88 -8.93 -26.21 36.15
CA PRO A 88 -9.63 -25.37 35.18
C PRO A 88 -8.74 -25.03 33.99
N LYS A 89 -9.32 -24.72 32.82
CA LYS A 89 -8.57 -24.11 31.71
C LYS A 89 -7.98 -22.77 32.18
N PRO A 90 -6.75 -22.43 31.76
CA PRO A 90 -6.16 -21.16 32.14
C PRO A 90 -6.90 -20.03 31.42
N GLU A 91 -7.18 -18.94 32.13
CA GLU A 91 -7.81 -17.76 31.54
C GLU A 91 -6.79 -16.98 30.71
N ASN A 92 -7.06 -16.79 29.41
CA ASN A 92 -6.29 -15.85 28.59
C ASN A 92 -6.85 -14.42 28.79
N ARG A 93 -6.03 -13.52 29.33
CA ARG A 93 -6.41 -12.10 29.53
C ARG A 93 -6.08 -11.21 28.33
N PHE A 94 -5.29 -11.70 27.38
CA PHE A 94 -4.81 -10.99 26.20
C PHE A 94 -5.63 -11.38 24.97
N MET A 95 -6.95 -11.22 25.06
CA MET A 95 -7.89 -11.53 23.99
C MET A 95 -8.26 -10.26 23.20
N ALA A 96 -8.43 -10.37 21.88
CA ALA A 96 -8.94 -9.33 21.01
C ALA A 96 -10.29 -8.79 21.51
N LYS A 97 -11.16 -9.66 22.04
CA LYS A 97 -12.44 -9.25 22.65
C LYS A 97 -12.27 -8.26 23.81
N ARG A 98 -11.14 -8.29 24.52
CA ARG A 98 -10.81 -7.39 25.65
C ARG A 98 -10.11 -6.10 25.23
N LEU A 99 -9.69 -5.98 23.97
CA LEU A 99 -9.19 -4.72 23.45
C LEU A 99 -10.35 -3.70 23.40
N PRO A 100 -10.07 -2.40 23.64
CA PRO A 100 -11.11 -1.39 23.63
C PRO A 100 -11.73 -1.25 22.24
N HIS A 101 -13.05 -1.10 22.20
CA HIS A 101 -13.73 -0.63 21.00
C HIS A 101 -13.53 0.89 20.83
N ASN A 102 -13.49 1.31 19.58
CA ASN A 102 -13.80 2.68 19.17
C ASN A 102 -15.03 2.68 18.24
N LYS A 103 -15.51 3.86 17.84
CA LYS A 103 -16.72 4.01 17.02
C LYS A 103 -16.57 3.34 15.66
N LEU A 104 -15.41 3.46 15.02
CA LEU A 104 -15.13 2.76 13.78
C LEU A 104 -15.21 1.23 13.98
N SER A 105 -14.46 0.69 14.94
CA SER A 105 -14.39 -0.76 15.14
C SER A 105 -15.74 -1.36 15.49
N GLN A 106 -16.53 -0.68 16.33
CA GLN A 106 -17.88 -1.11 16.69
C GLN A 106 -18.79 -1.10 15.45
N PHE A 107 -18.74 -0.03 14.64
CA PHE A 107 -19.55 0.08 13.43
C PHE A 107 -19.28 -1.04 12.43
N LEU A 108 -18.00 -1.38 12.23
CA LEU A 108 -17.60 -2.48 11.36
C LEU A 108 -18.02 -3.84 11.92
N GLU A 109 -17.75 -4.06 13.21
CA GLU A 109 -18.11 -5.30 13.91
C GLU A 109 -19.61 -5.57 13.85
N ASP A 110 -20.43 -4.55 14.13
CA ASP A 110 -21.89 -4.64 14.09
C ASP A 110 -22.39 -4.95 12.69
N ARG A 111 -21.82 -4.31 11.66
CA ARG A 111 -22.19 -4.55 10.27
C ARG A 111 -21.89 -5.99 9.86
N VAL A 112 -20.68 -6.47 10.11
CA VAL A 112 -20.25 -7.83 9.74
C VAL A 112 -21.07 -8.89 10.47
N ASN A 113 -21.26 -8.75 11.79
CA ASN A 113 -22.04 -9.72 12.56
C ASN A 113 -23.54 -9.68 12.19
N THR A 114 -24.07 -8.51 11.81
CA THR A 114 -25.44 -8.41 11.28
C THR A 114 -25.58 -9.12 9.95
N PHE A 115 -24.58 -9.02 9.07
CA PHE A 115 -24.53 -9.79 7.83
C PHE A 115 -24.49 -11.30 8.10
N LEU A 116 -23.58 -11.76 8.98
CA LEU A 116 -23.45 -13.18 9.32
C LEU A 116 -24.73 -13.76 9.91
N LYS A 117 -25.41 -13.04 10.81
CA LYS A 117 -26.71 -13.43 11.36
C LYS A 117 -27.80 -13.60 10.31
N LYS A 118 -27.73 -12.90 9.18
CA LYS A 118 -28.68 -13.02 8.07
C LYS A 118 -28.27 -14.13 7.10
N ALA A 119 -26.98 -14.29 6.86
CA ALA A 119 -26.44 -15.28 5.93
C ALA A 119 -26.49 -16.71 6.49
N LEU A 120 -26.39 -16.86 7.82
CA LEU A 120 -26.40 -18.13 8.51
C LEU A 120 -27.75 -18.38 9.17
N SER A 121 -28.40 -19.49 8.80
CA SER A 121 -29.71 -19.89 9.34
C SER A 121 -29.63 -20.58 10.70
N ASN A 122 -28.47 -21.15 11.05
CA ASN A 122 -28.27 -21.94 12.27
C ASN A 122 -27.06 -21.43 13.06
N SER A 123 -27.26 -21.13 14.34
CA SER A 123 -26.22 -20.76 15.33
C SER A 123 -25.19 -19.72 14.85
N PRO A 124 -25.62 -18.54 14.34
CA PRO A 124 -24.71 -17.50 13.87
C PRO A 124 -23.75 -16.99 14.95
N GLU A 125 -24.14 -17.08 16.22
CA GLU A 125 -23.29 -16.78 17.39
C GLU A 125 -21.99 -17.61 17.46
N GLN A 126 -21.87 -18.72 16.73
CA GLN A 126 -20.62 -19.49 16.66
C GLN A 126 -19.55 -18.84 15.76
N TYR A 127 -19.97 -17.95 14.86
CA TYR A 127 -19.11 -17.28 13.88
C TYR A 127 -18.97 -15.79 14.18
N GLU A 128 -18.95 -15.44 15.47
CA GLU A 128 -18.75 -14.06 15.92
C GLU A 128 -17.42 -13.53 15.37
N VAL A 129 -17.50 -12.41 14.65
CA VAL A 129 -16.33 -11.65 14.21
C VAL A 129 -16.07 -10.52 15.19
N ILE A 130 -14.82 -10.38 15.60
CA ILE A 130 -14.35 -9.31 16.48
C ILE A 130 -13.52 -8.35 15.61
N ILE A 131 -13.82 -7.06 15.63
CA ILE A 131 -13.06 -6.05 14.87
C ILE A 131 -12.51 -5.01 15.83
N ARG A 132 -11.21 -4.72 15.73
CA ARG A 132 -10.53 -3.73 16.56
C ARG A 132 -9.70 -2.79 15.72
N THR A 133 -9.79 -1.51 16.04
CA THR A 133 -8.79 -0.55 15.60
C THR A 133 -7.61 -0.68 16.57
N LEU A 134 -6.40 -0.88 16.06
CA LEU A 134 -5.17 -1.10 16.85
C LEU A 134 -4.18 0.06 16.78
N CYS A 135 -4.41 1.01 15.87
CA CYS A 135 -3.62 2.23 15.75
C CYS A 135 -4.50 3.35 15.19
N VAL A 136 -4.40 4.55 15.75
CA VAL A 136 -4.96 5.81 15.23
C VAL A 136 -3.94 6.91 15.49
N GLN A 137 -3.26 7.38 14.45
CA GLN A 137 -2.20 8.39 14.60
C GLN A 137 -2.28 9.44 13.50
N ASP A 138 -1.93 10.68 13.83
CA ASP A 138 -1.79 11.75 12.84
C ASP A 138 -0.38 11.68 12.22
N LYS A 139 -0.32 11.82 10.90
CA LYS A 139 0.88 11.75 10.07
C LYS A 139 0.85 12.81 8.99
N GLU A 140 1.99 12.98 8.33
CA GLU A 140 2.15 13.89 7.21
C GLU A 140 2.87 13.15 6.08
N VAL A 141 2.39 13.31 4.84
CA VAL A 141 3.12 12.91 3.63
C VAL A 141 3.87 14.11 3.10
N GLU A 142 5.18 13.98 2.92
CA GLU A 142 6.01 15.02 2.33
C GLU A 142 6.01 14.94 0.81
N VAL A 143 5.92 16.09 0.16
CA VAL A 143 5.98 16.18 -1.30
C VAL A 143 7.42 15.97 -1.77
N LYS A 144 7.59 15.09 -2.77
CA LYS A 144 8.89 14.67 -3.28
C LYS A 144 9.64 15.84 -3.96
N PRO A 145 10.99 15.76 -4.04
CA PRO A 145 11.81 16.91 -4.38
C PRO A 145 11.51 17.58 -5.73
N LEU A 146 11.26 16.83 -6.81
CA LEU A 146 11.02 17.44 -8.13
C LEU A 146 9.65 18.11 -8.21
N MET A 147 8.60 17.48 -7.65
CA MET A 147 7.27 18.06 -7.53
C MET A 147 7.31 19.34 -6.71
N LYS A 148 8.00 19.31 -5.55
CA LYS A 148 8.20 20.49 -4.70
C LYS A 148 8.94 21.61 -5.43
N SER A 149 10.05 21.30 -6.09
CA SER A 149 10.85 22.30 -6.82
C SER A 149 10.08 22.93 -7.99
N LYS A 150 9.26 22.15 -8.71
CA LYS A 150 8.58 22.61 -9.92
C LYS A 150 7.24 23.31 -9.64
N TYR A 151 6.47 22.81 -8.69
CA TYR A 151 5.10 23.26 -8.41
C TYR A 151 4.92 23.94 -7.05
N GLY A 152 5.89 23.83 -6.12
CA GLY A 152 5.90 24.59 -4.87
C GLY A 152 5.82 26.11 -5.10
N PRO A 153 6.62 26.71 -6.01
CA PRO A 153 6.50 28.13 -6.36
C PRO A 153 5.15 28.52 -6.95
N GLN A 154 4.38 27.56 -7.47
CA GLN A 154 3.03 27.75 -8.00
C GLN A 154 1.94 27.56 -6.93
N GLY A 155 2.33 27.37 -5.66
CA GLY A 155 1.43 27.22 -4.52
C GLY A 155 1.07 25.77 -4.16
N PHE A 156 1.74 24.76 -4.74
CA PHE A 156 1.53 23.37 -4.32
C PHE A 156 2.05 23.16 -2.88
N PRO A 157 1.31 22.50 -1.98
CA PRO A 157 1.74 22.29 -0.61
C PRO A 157 3.05 21.49 -0.50
N ASP A 158 3.83 21.75 0.54
CA ASP A 158 5.03 20.96 0.86
C ASP A 158 4.72 19.60 1.50
N ARG A 159 3.54 19.48 2.12
CA ARG A 159 3.07 18.29 2.83
C ARG A 159 1.55 18.26 2.95
N PHE A 160 1.00 17.07 3.18
CA PHE A 160 -0.41 16.85 3.47
C PHE A 160 -0.60 16.06 4.76
N ASN A 161 -1.48 16.54 5.63
CA ASN A 161 -1.73 15.92 6.92
C ASN A 161 -2.86 14.91 6.79
N TYR A 162 -2.69 13.76 7.40
CA TYR A 162 -3.68 12.68 7.40
C TYR A 162 -3.65 11.90 8.70
N ARG A 163 -4.71 11.15 8.95
CA ARG A 163 -4.78 10.19 10.05
C ARG A 163 -4.60 8.78 9.50
N THR A 164 -3.61 8.06 10.01
CA THR A 164 -3.46 6.63 9.76
C THR A 164 -4.30 5.83 10.75
N LYS A 165 -4.97 4.78 10.26
CA LYS A 165 -5.68 3.81 11.12
C LYS A 165 -5.32 2.39 10.71
N ALA A 166 -5.14 1.51 11.69
CA ALA A 166 -4.94 0.08 11.49
C ALA A 166 -6.11 -0.69 12.11
N VAL A 167 -6.85 -1.44 11.28
CA VAL A 167 -8.05 -2.19 11.68
C VAL A 167 -7.82 -3.68 11.42
N PHE A 168 -8.10 -4.52 12.41
CA PHE A 168 -7.93 -5.96 12.32
C PHE A 168 -9.20 -6.70 12.70
N ALA A 169 -9.48 -7.80 12.01
CA ALA A 169 -10.60 -8.69 12.30
C ALA A 169 -10.13 -10.07 12.76
N PHE A 170 -10.86 -10.60 13.73
CA PHE A 170 -10.59 -11.86 14.40
C PHE A 170 -11.85 -12.73 14.40
N GLU A 171 -11.67 -14.04 14.32
CA GLU A 171 -12.74 -15.03 14.46
C GLU A 171 -12.35 -16.04 15.56
N ILE A 172 -13.31 -16.60 16.26
CA ILE A 172 -13.06 -17.66 17.25
C ILE A 172 -13.14 -19.04 16.58
N ILE A 173 -12.00 -19.71 16.40
CA ILE A 173 -11.92 -21.06 15.83
C ILE A 173 -11.39 -22.03 16.89
N ASP A 174 -12.18 -23.06 17.20
CA ASP A 174 -11.92 -24.02 18.30
C ASP A 174 -11.71 -23.36 19.67
N GLY A 175 -12.41 -22.25 19.93
CA GLY A 175 -12.30 -21.48 21.17
C GLY A 175 -11.04 -20.61 21.27
N VAL A 176 -10.35 -20.35 20.16
CA VAL A 176 -9.14 -19.52 20.06
C VAL A 176 -9.37 -18.42 19.03
N GLU A 177 -9.00 -17.18 19.35
CA GLU A 177 -9.11 -16.05 18.42
C GLU A 177 -8.02 -16.16 17.34
N VAL A 178 -8.41 -16.03 16.08
CA VAL A 178 -7.53 -16.07 14.91
C VAL A 178 -7.67 -14.74 14.17
N CYS A 179 -6.58 -13.99 14.05
CA CYS A 179 -6.54 -12.78 13.24
C CYS A 179 -6.52 -13.18 11.76
N PHE A 180 -7.55 -12.78 11.01
CA PHE A 180 -7.72 -13.26 9.63
C PHE A 180 -7.70 -12.15 8.57
N PHE A 181 -7.79 -10.89 8.99
CA PHE A 181 -7.85 -9.72 8.10
C PHE A 181 -7.23 -8.50 8.76
N GLY A 182 -6.46 -7.73 7.99
CA GLY A 182 -5.84 -6.48 8.42
C GLY A 182 -6.00 -5.40 7.34
N LEU A 183 -6.18 -4.15 7.78
CA LEU A 183 -6.43 -3.00 6.92
C LEU A 183 -5.74 -1.75 7.49
N HIS A 184 -4.88 -1.12 6.67
CA HIS A 184 -4.30 0.19 6.96
C HIS A 184 -4.87 1.24 6.00
N VAL A 185 -5.32 2.36 6.54
CA VAL A 185 -5.93 3.46 5.77
C VAL A 185 -5.28 4.79 6.11
N GLN A 186 -5.33 5.71 5.16
CA GLN A 186 -4.95 7.12 5.32
C GLN A 186 -6.19 7.99 5.12
N GLU A 187 -6.49 8.83 6.10
CA GLU A 187 -7.69 9.68 6.12
C GLU A 187 -7.30 11.17 6.10
N TYR A 188 -7.53 11.84 4.98
CA TYR A 188 -7.22 13.25 4.78
C TYR A 188 -8.47 14.09 5.04
N GLY A 189 -8.50 14.75 6.21
CA GLY A 189 -9.67 15.46 6.73
C GLY A 189 -10.12 16.68 5.92
N SER A 190 -11.15 17.39 6.39
CA SER A 190 -11.64 18.62 5.73
C SER A 190 -10.67 19.81 5.87
N ASN A 191 -9.79 19.78 6.87
CA ASN A 191 -8.74 20.76 7.09
C ASN A 191 -7.45 20.47 6.28
N CYS A 192 -7.36 19.31 5.62
CA CYS A 192 -6.24 19.03 4.73
C CYS A 192 -6.32 19.93 3.49
N LYS A 193 -5.16 20.37 2.98
CA LYS A 193 -5.09 21.16 1.75
C LYS A 193 -5.51 20.32 0.54
N GLU A 194 -6.07 20.98 -0.46
CA GLU A 194 -6.28 20.39 -1.79
C GLU A 194 -4.93 20.00 -2.42
N PRO A 195 -4.87 18.89 -3.19
CA PRO A 195 -5.98 18.08 -3.72
C PRO A 195 -6.46 16.93 -2.79
N ASN A 196 -5.95 16.84 -1.55
CA ASN A 196 -6.19 15.69 -0.67
C ASN A 196 -7.42 15.83 0.24
N ALA A 197 -8.00 17.01 0.36
CA ALA A 197 -9.10 17.29 1.29
C ALA A 197 -10.28 16.30 1.14
N ARG A 198 -10.77 15.78 2.27
CA ARG A 198 -11.92 14.84 2.35
C ARG A 198 -11.73 13.55 1.55
N ARG A 199 -10.51 13.02 1.49
CA ARG A 199 -10.21 11.75 0.79
C ARG A 199 -9.72 10.69 1.76
N VAL A 200 -10.07 9.43 1.48
CA VAL A 200 -9.45 8.27 2.13
C VAL A 200 -8.69 7.44 1.12
N TYR A 201 -7.59 6.83 1.54
CA TYR A 201 -6.77 5.93 0.73
C TYR A 201 -6.56 4.62 1.50
N ILE A 202 -6.86 3.49 0.86
CA ILE A 202 -6.56 2.17 1.41
C ILE A 202 -5.10 1.85 1.08
N ALA A 203 -4.23 1.95 2.09
CA ALA A 203 -2.79 1.79 1.91
C ALA A 203 -2.40 0.32 1.81
N TYR A 204 -2.86 -0.50 2.75
CA TYR A 204 -2.59 -1.94 2.75
C TYR A 204 -3.83 -2.71 3.20
N LEU A 205 -4.04 -3.86 2.58
CA LEU A 205 -5.03 -4.84 2.98
C LEU A 205 -4.39 -6.21 2.84
N ASP A 206 -4.54 -7.02 3.87
CA ASP A 206 -4.06 -8.39 3.84
C ASP A 206 -5.02 -9.34 4.56
N SER A 207 -4.91 -10.64 4.28
CA SER A 207 -5.76 -11.65 4.90
C SER A 207 -5.12 -13.02 4.94
N VAL A 208 -5.44 -13.81 5.95
CA VAL A 208 -5.19 -15.26 5.96
C VAL A 208 -6.51 -16.02 5.80
N HIS A 209 -6.47 -17.05 4.96
CA HIS A 209 -7.66 -17.66 4.39
C HIS A 209 -8.45 -18.59 5.34
N PHE A 210 -8.19 -18.57 6.65
CA PHE A 210 -8.73 -19.53 7.61
C PHE A 210 -10.18 -19.30 8.04
N PHE A 211 -10.77 -18.14 7.71
CA PHE A 211 -12.13 -17.76 8.09
C PHE A 211 -13.17 -18.87 7.85
N GLN A 212 -14.06 -19.08 8.83
CA GLN A 212 -15.18 -20.02 8.74
C GLN A 212 -16.55 -19.31 8.80
N PRO A 213 -17.56 -19.81 8.07
CA PRO A 213 -17.45 -20.82 7.04
C PRO A 213 -16.77 -20.25 5.78
N ARG A 214 -15.98 -21.08 5.10
CA ARG A 214 -15.09 -20.67 4.00
C ARG A 214 -15.83 -19.95 2.86
N GLU A 215 -17.06 -20.33 2.58
CA GLU A 215 -17.92 -19.78 1.54
C GLU A 215 -18.28 -18.30 1.77
N LEU A 216 -18.36 -17.84 3.02
CA LEU A 216 -18.69 -16.45 3.36
C LEU A 216 -17.47 -15.55 3.46
N ARG A 217 -16.26 -16.11 3.43
CA ARG A 217 -15.01 -15.36 3.65
C ARG A 217 -14.86 -14.12 2.77
N THR A 218 -15.12 -14.25 1.48
CA THR A 218 -15.03 -13.11 0.54
C THR A 218 -16.09 -12.06 0.85
N ASP A 219 -17.31 -12.48 1.17
CA ASP A 219 -18.39 -11.55 1.48
C ASP A 219 -18.12 -10.81 2.80
N VAL A 220 -17.53 -11.46 3.80
CA VAL A 220 -17.08 -10.81 5.04
C VAL A 220 -16.02 -9.76 4.78
N TYR A 221 -15.02 -10.03 3.94
CA TYR A 221 -14.02 -9.03 3.55
C TYR A 221 -14.67 -7.83 2.86
N HIS A 222 -15.65 -8.07 1.98
CA HIS A 222 -16.42 -7.01 1.35
C HIS A 222 -17.26 -6.21 2.36
N GLU A 223 -17.88 -6.87 3.34
CA GLU A 223 -18.65 -6.18 4.40
C GLU A 223 -17.77 -5.27 5.25
N ILE A 224 -16.53 -5.68 5.56
CA ILE A 224 -15.58 -4.82 6.28
C ILE A 224 -15.26 -3.57 5.45
N LEU A 225 -14.92 -3.74 4.16
CA LEU A 225 -14.58 -2.61 3.28
C LEU A 225 -15.77 -1.69 3.03
N LEU A 226 -16.95 -2.23 2.74
CA LEU A 226 -18.17 -1.44 2.55
C LEU A 226 -18.59 -0.76 3.86
N GLY A 227 -18.41 -1.42 5.00
CA GLY A 227 -18.59 -0.81 6.31
C GLY A 227 -17.67 0.38 6.51
N TYR A 228 -16.39 0.24 6.14
CA TYR A 228 -15.43 1.33 6.24
C TYR A 228 -15.83 2.51 5.35
N LEU A 229 -16.17 2.26 4.08
CA LEU A 229 -16.61 3.29 3.14
C LEU A 229 -17.89 4.00 3.60
N ASP A 230 -18.86 3.27 4.17
CA ASP A 230 -20.08 3.87 4.73
C ASP A 230 -19.79 4.71 5.97
N TYR A 231 -18.88 4.26 6.83
CA TYR A 231 -18.49 5.00 8.02
C TYR A 231 -17.84 6.34 7.65
N VAL A 232 -16.83 6.33 6.78
CA VAL A 232 -16.13 7.58 6.39
C VAL A 232 -17.03 8.49 5.56
N LYS A 233 -17.95 7.94 4.76
CA LYS A 233 -19.01 8.72 4.10
C LYS A 233 -19.85 9.50 5.11
N ARG A 234 -20.26 8.86 6.21
CA ARG A 234 -21.06 9.50 7.27
C ARG A 234 -20.29 10.59 8.02
N LEU A 235 -18.96 10.44 8.14
CA LEU A 235 -18.09 11.47 8.71
C LEU A 235 -17.90 12.69 7.79
N GLY A 236 -18.19 12.56 6.49
CA GLY A 236 -18.07 13.65 5.52
C GLY A 236 -16.88 13.54 4.58
N TYR A 237 -16.25 12.38 4.46
CA TYR A 237 -15.31 12.09 3.37
C TYR A 237 -16.07 11.92 2.06
N THR A 238 -15.53 12.48 0.97
CA THR A 238 -16.23 12.56 -0.31
C THR A 238 -15.75 11.52 -1.31
N MET A 239 -14.49 11.12 -1.20
CA MET A 239 -13.84 10.21 -2.14
C MET A 239 -12.99 9.17 -1.41
N ALA A 240 -12.95 7.96 -1.94
CA ALA A 240 -12.03 6.90 -1.52
C ALA A 240 -11.16 6.45 -2.70
N HIS A 241 -9.97 5.97 -2.40
CA HIS A 241 -8.98 5.57 -3.40
C HIS A 241 -8.39 4.20 -3.06
N ILE A 242 -8.26 3.36 -4.08
CA ILE A 242 -7.68 2.02 -3.95
C ILE A 242 -6.67 1.82 -5.08
N TRP A 243 -5.45 1.44 -4.72
CA TRP A 243 -4.48 0.85 -5.62
C TRP A 243 -4.55 -0.68 -5.51
N ALA A 244 -5.12 -1.33 -6.52
CA ALA A 244 -5.25 -2.79 -6.58
C ALA A 244 -3.92 -3.43 -7.03
N CYS A 245 -2.92 -3.35 -6.16
CA CYS A 245 -1.63 -4.03 -6.32
C CYS A 245 -1.63 -5.32 -5.49
N PRO A 246 -1.44 -6.50 -6.08
CA PRO A 246 -1.10 -7.69 -5.31
C PRO A 246 0.36 -7.61 -4.83
N PRO A 247 0.71 -8.26 -3.71
CA PRO A 247 2.09 -8.28 -3.25
C PRO A 247 2.99 -9.00 -4.27
N SER A 248 4.27 -8.62 -4.29
CA SER A 248 5.26 -9.31 -5.12
C SER A 248 5.49 -10.74 -4.62
N GLU A 249 6.02 -11.62 -5.47
CA GLU A 249 6.31 -12.99 -5.06
C GLU A 249 7.29 -13.01 -3.88
N GLY A 250 6.84 -13.60 -2.75
CA GLY A 250 7.61 -13.66 -1.51
C GLY A 250 7.52 -12.42 -0.62
N ASP A 251 6.71 -11.41 -0.97
CA ASP A 251 6.39 -10.26 -0.11
C ASP A 251 5.05 -10.48 0.60
N ASP A 252 4.95 -9.97 1.84
CA ASP A 252 3.75 -10.02 2.66
C ASP A 252 3.31 -8.57 2.98
N TYR A 253 2.01 -8.25 2.86
CA TYR A 253 1.54 -6.90 3.17
C TYR A 253 1.45 -6.66 4.68
N ILE A 254 0.88 -7.59 5.42
CA ILE A 254 0.70 -7.47 6.88
C ILE A 254 1.04 -8.79 7.58
N PHE A 255 0.56 -9.94 7.07
CA PHE A 255 0.72 -11.22 7.75
C PHE A 255 1.96 -11.97 7.26
N HIS A 256 2.94 -12.15 8.15
CA HIS A 256 4.17 -12.83 7.78
C HIS A 256 3.94 -14.33 7.47
N CYS A 257 4.46 -14.77 6.32
CA CYS A 257 4.47 -16.16 5.88
C CYS A 257 3.06 -16.74 5.73
N HIS A 258 2.41 -16.42 4.62
CA HIS A 258 1.10 -16.96 4.26
C HIS A 258 1.08 -18.48 4.09
N PRO A 259 -0.10 -19.12 4.19
CA PRO A 259 -0.24 -20.56 3.93
C PRO A 259 0.21 -20.91 2.51
N PRO A 260 1.04 -21.94 2.30
CA PRO A 260 1.53 -22.30 0.96
C PRO A 260 0.42 -22.56 -0.06
N GLU A 261 -0.73 -23.04 0.39
CA GLU A 261 -1.92 -23.29 -0.42
C GLU A 261 -2.76 -22.04 -0.69
N GLN A 262 -2.51 -20.93 0.02
CA GLN A 262 -3.18 -19.65 -0.18
C GLN A 262 -2.61 -18.95 -1.42
N LYS A 263 -3.39 -18.97 -2.51
CA LYS A 263 -3.01 -18.34 -3.77
C LYS A 263 -3.14 -16.83 -3.70
N ILE A 264 -2.03 -16.12 -3.92
CA ILE A 264 -2.04 -14.67 -4.14
C ILE A 264 -2.78 -14.35 -5.45
N PRO A 265 -3.78 -13.46 -5.44
CA PRO A 265 -4.53 -13.14 -6.66
C PRO A 265 -3.64 -12.40 -7.66
N LYS A 266 -3.69 -12.82 -8.93
CA LYS A 266 -3.09 -12.05 -10.03
C LYS A 266 -3.82 -10.70 -10.20
N PRO A 267 -3.19 -9.67 -10.79
CA PRO A 267 -3.77 -8.32 -10.89
C PRO A 267 -5.23 -8.29 -11.36
N LYS A 268 -5.56 -8.96 -12.49
CA LYS A 268 -6.93 -9.01 -13.03
C LYS A 268 -7.96 -9.56 -12.03
N ARG A 269 -7.60 -10.60 -11.28
CA ARG A 269 -8.50 -11.22 -10.29
C ARG A 269 -8.73 -10.28 -9.11
N LEU A 270 -7.70 -9.56 -8.66
CA LEU A 270 -7.82 -8.58 -7.58
C LEU A 270 -8.66 -7.37 -8.02
N GLN A 271 -8.48 -6.91 -9.26
CA GLN A 271 -9.33 -5.86 -9.83
C GLN A 271 -10.80 -6.27 -9.86
N ASP A 272 -11.11 -7.48 -10.34
CA ASP A 272 -12.49 -7.97 -10.42
C ASP A 272 -13.10 -8.19 -9.02
N TRP A 273 -12.27 -8.54 -8.04
CA TRP A 273 -12.66 -8.63 -6.64
C TRP A 273 -13.10 -7.26 -6.09
N TYR A 274 -12.30 -6.21 -6.29
CA TYR A 274 -12.68 -4.84 -5.90
C TYR A 274 -13.89 -4.33 -6.69
N LYS A 275 -13.99 -4.60 -8.00
CA LYS A 275 -15.16 -4.24 -8.81
C LYS A 275 -16.43 -4.84 -8.24
N LYS A 276 -16.43 -6.15 -7.94
CA LYS A 276 -17.58 -6.84 -7.33
C LYS A 276 -17.97 -6.21 -5.99
N MET A 277 -16.99 -5.88 -5.15
CA MET A 277 -17.23 -5.18 -3.87
C MET A 277 -17.87 -3.80 -4.09
N LEU A 278 -17.34 -3.00 -5.02
CA LEU A 278 -17.84 -1.65 -5.31
C LEU A 278 -19.20 -1.66 -6.00
N GLU A 279 -19.48 -2.60 -6.89
CA GLU A 279 -20.80 -2.81 -7.51
C GLU A 279 -21.88 -3.11 -6.46
N LYS A 280 -21.55 -3.95 -5.47
CA LYS A 280 -22.40 -4.17 -4.29
C LYS A 280 -22.60 -2.87 -3.51
N GLY A 281 -21.53 -2.10 -3.29
CA GLY A 281 -21.60 -0.79 -2.63
C GLY A 281 -22.47 0.23 -3.35
N VAL A 282 -22.50 0.23 -4.68
CA VAL A 282 -23.40 1.06 -5.50
C VAL A 282 -24.85 0.62 -5.32
N THR A 283 -25.10 -0.70 -5.34
CA THR A 283 -26.44 -1.27 -5.15
C THR A 283 -27.00 -0.92 -3.77
N GLU A 284 -26.15 -0.93 -2.75
CA GLU A 284 -26.49 -0.58 -1.36
C GLU A 284 -26.48 0.92 -1.08
N LYS A 285 -26.13 1.75 -2.08
CA LYS A 285 -25.99 3.22 -1.95
C LYS A 285 -24.93 3.66 -0.93
N THR A 286 -24.00 2.79 -0.56
CA THR A 286 -22.78 3.17 0.15
C THR A 286 -21.88 3.98 -0.78
N VAL A 287 -21.71 3.52 -2.03
CA VAL A 287 -20.93 4.19 -3.08
C VAL A 287 -21.89 4.85 -4.08
N VAL A 288 -21.57 6.04 -4.57
CA VAL A 288 -22.34 6.71 -5.63
C VAL A 288 -21.91 6.19 -6.99
N GLU A 289 -20.61 6.23 -7.25
CA GLU A 289 -19.98 5.69 -8.47
C GLU A 289 -18.51 5.37 -8.18
N PHE A 290 -17.89 4.58 -9.05
CA PHE A 290 -16.45 4.41 -9.07
C PHE A 290 -15.95 4.39 -10.51
N LYS A 291 -14.73 4.89 -10.73
CA LYS A 291 -14.09 4.99 -12.04
C LYS A 291 -12.64 4.57 -11.94
N ASP A 292 -12.08 4.17 -13.07
CA ASP A 292 -10.63 4.13 -13.19
C ASP A 292 -10.05 5.56 -13.18
N ILE A 293 -8.79 5.68 -12.78
CA ILE A 293 -8.12 6.98 -12.66
C ILE A 293 -8.06 7.76 -13.98
N TYR A 294 -7.91 7.07 -15.12
CA TYR A 294 -7.81 7.73 -16.43
C TYR A 294 -9.14 8.41 -16.79
N LYS A 295 -10.25 7.70 -16.62
CA LYS A 295 -11.59 8.25 -16.81
C LYS A 295 -11.87 9.38 -15.82
N GLN A 296 -11.53 9.20 -14.54
CA GLN A 296 -11.72 10.25 -13.54
C GLN A 296 -10.94 11.52 -13.87
N ALA A 297 -9.66 11.42 -14.25
CA ALA A 297 -8.84 12.57 -14.62
C ALA A 297 -9.40 13.34 -15.83
N ARG A 298 -9.97 12.61 -16.81
CA ARG A 298 -10.65 13.23 -17.97
C ARG A 298 -11.94 13.94 -17.57
N ASP A 299 -12.75 13.32 -16.72
CA ASP A 299 -14.00 13.91 -16.23
C ASP A 299 -13.72 15.17 -15.39
N ASP A 300 -12.63 15.18 -14.63
CA ASP A 300 -12.17 16.34 -13.83
C ASP A 300 -11.41 17.38 -14.67
N ASN A 301 -11.19 17.12 -15.97
CA ASN A 301 -10.38 17.96 -16.86
C ASN A 301 -9.01 18.32 -16.26
N LEU A 302 -8.28 17.33 -15.75
CA LEU A 302 -6.97 17.53 -15.14
C LEU A 302 -6.00 18.10 -16.17
N THR A 303 -5.43 19.28 -15.89
CA THR A 303 -4.43 19.96 -16.74
C THR A 303 -3.06 20.10 -16.08
N THR A 304 -2.96 19.80 -14.78
CA THR A 304 -1.72 19.91 -14.00
C THR A 304 -1.62 18.74 -13.01
N PRO A 305 -0.41 18.22 -12.75
CA PRO A 305 -0.20 17.22 -11.70
C PRO A 305 -0.64 17.70 -10.30
N MET A 306 -0.71 19.02 -10.07
CA MET A 306 -1.15 19.60 -8.79
C MET A 306 -2.61 19.25 -8.41
N SER A 307 -3.42 18.81 -9.38
CA SER A 307 -4.81 18.41 -9.13
C SER A 307 -4.97 16.93 -8.79
N LEU A 308 -3.89 16.14 -8.86
CA LEU A 308 -3.93 14.71 -8.52
C LEU A 308 -3.73 14.52 -7.01
N PRO A 309 -4.59 13.74 -6.32
CA PRO A 309 -4.35 13.38 -4.91
C PRO A 309 -2.99 12.74 -4.69
N TYR A 310 -2.33 13.11 -3.59
CA TYR A 310 -0.94 12.79 -3.30
C TYR A 310 -0.83 11.99 -2.00
N PHE A 311 -0.75 10.66 -2.07
CA PHE A 311 -0.81 9.78 -0.89
C PHE A 311 0.55 9.18 -0.52
N GLU A 312 0.78 8.91 0.77
CA GLU A 312 1.99 8.24 1.26
C GLU A 312 2.09 6.81 0.70
N GLY A 313 3.26 6.43 0.20
CA GLY A 313 3.51 5.07 -0.33
C GLY A 313 2.78 4.72 -1.64
N ASP A 314 2.02 5.65 -2.24
CA ASP A 314 1.29 5.39 -3.48
C ASP A 314 2.18 5.42 -4.74
N PHE A 315 1.66 4.86 -5.83
CA PHE A 315 2.35 4.81 -7.12
C PHE A 315 2.56 6.20 -7.75
N TRP A 316 1.56 7.08 -7.66
CA TRP A 316 1.53 8.32 -8.44
C TRP A 316 2.59 9.35 -8.06
N PRO A 317 2.91 9.59 -6.77
CA PRO A 317 4.04 10.44 -6.38
C PRO A 317 5.36 10.11 -7.10
N ASN A 318 5.69 8.82 -7.24
CA ASN A 318 6.92 8.40 -7.91
C ASN A 318 6.84 8.62 -9.43
N VAL A 319 5.70 8.30 -10.04
CA VAL A 319 5.47 8.52 -11.47
C VAL A 319 5.51 10.00 -11.84
N ILE A 320 5.02 10.88 -10.97
CA ILE A 320 5.11 12.33 -11.19
C ILE A 320 6.57 12.78 -11.22
N GLU A 321 7.42 12.31 -10.30
CA GLU A 321 8.86 12.61 -10.31
C GLU A 321 9.52 12.16 -11.63
N ASP A 322 9.18 10.96 -12.11
CA ASP A 322 9.68 10.45 -13.39
C ASP A 322 9.21 11.30 -14.57
N CYS A 323 7.92 11.66 -14.63
CA CYS A 323 7.36 12.53 -15.66
C CYS A 323 8.01 13.93 -15.66
N ILE A 324 8.30 14.50 -14.48
CA ILE A 324 9.00 15.79 -14.36
C ILE A 324 10.43 15.68 -14.90
N ARG A 325 11.15 14.61 -14.52
CA ARG A 325 12.52 14.35 -14.97
C ARG A 325 12.60 14.18 -16.49
N GLU A 326 11.71 13.38 -17.05
CA GLU A 326 11.64 13.18 -18.49
C GLU A 326 11.33 14.47 -19.25
N ALA A 327 10.32 15.24 -18.79
CA ALA A 327 9.98 16.51 -19.42
C ALA A 327 11.15 17.51 -19.37
N GLY A 328 11.86 17.58 -18.23
CA GLY A 328 13.05 18.42 -18.08
C GLY A 328 14.19 18.01 -19.01
N ASN A 329 14.43 16.70 -19.18
CA ASN A 329 15.44 16.18 -20.09
C ASN A 329 15.12 16.50 -21.56
N GLU A 330 13.86 16.30 -21.97
CA GLU A 330 13.40 16.64 -23.32
C GLU A 330 13.50 18.14 -23.60
N GLU A 331 13.16 18.99 -22.61
CA GLU A 331 13.32 20.43 -22.73
C GLU A 331 14.78 20.85 -22.86
N ALA A 332 15.67 20.29 -22.04
CA ALA A 332 17.10 20.55 -22.11
C ALA A 332 17.70 20.10 -23.46
N GLN A 333 17.28 18.94 -23.97
CA GLN A 333 17.71 18.46 -25.28
C GLN A 333 17.24 19.40 -26.40
N ARG A 334 15.96 19.85 -26.38
CA ARG A 334 15.45 20.84 -27.34
C ARG A 334 16.24 22.16 -27.29
N ARG A 335 16.66 22.61 -26.11
CA ARG A 335 17.49 23.82 -25.97
C ARG A 335 18.89 23.63 -26.54
N LYS A 336 19.50 22.45 -26.37
CA LYS A 336 20.80 22.12 -26.98
C LYS A 336 20.71 22.06 -28.50
N GLU A 337 19.70 21.38 -29.04
CA GLU A 337 19.49 21.29 -30.50
C GLU A 337 19.25 22.68 -31.14
N VAL A 338 18.59 23.61 -30.42
CA VAL A 338 18.45 25.00 -30.88
C VAL A 338 19.78 25.75 -30.81
N ALA A 339 20.54 25.61 -29.72
CA ALA A 339 21.84 26.25 -29.59
C ALA A 339 22.86 25.75 -30.63
N GLU A 340 22.91 24.45 -30.89
CA GLU A 340 23.75 23.84 -31.92
C GLU A 340 23.34 24.28 -33.33
N ALA A 341 22.03 24.42 -33.60
CA ALA A 341 21.55 24.93 -34.88
C ALA A 341 21.82 26.43 -35.09
N ASP A 342 21.87 27.23 -34.02
CA ASP A 342 22.23 28.66 -34.08
C ASP A 342 23.75 28.84 -34.27
N GLU A 343 24.60 27.97 -33.69
CA GLU A 343 26.05 27.95 -33.92
C GLU A 343 26.43 27.52 -35.34
N GLU A 344 25.71 26.58 -35.95
CA GLU A 344 25.91 26.18 -37.36
C GLU A 344 25.52 27.28 -38.39
N ASP A 345 24.63 28.21 -38.04
CA ASP A 345 24.24 29.34 -38.93
C ASP A 345 25.24 30.52 -38.82
N ASP A 346 25.98 30.66 -37.71
CA ASP A 346 27.03 31.67 -37.53
C ASP A 346 28.35 31.30 -38.27
N ASP A 347 28.67 30.01 -38.41
CA ASP A 347 29.81 29.54 -39.22
C ASP A 347 29.60 29.75 -40.75
N ILE A 348 28.37 30.05 -41.19
CA ILE A 348 28.06 30.37 -42.59
C ILE A 348 28.30 31.86 -42.95
N PHE A 349 28.49 32.73 -41.95
CA PHE A 349 28.75 34.17 -42.16
C PHE A 349 30.24 34.58 -42.03
N GLN A 350 31.14 33.64 -41.69
CA GLN A 350 32.60 33.86 -41.74
C GLN A 350 33.28 33.10 -42.88
N SER A 351 32.92 33.42 -44.12
CA SER A 351 33.81 33.21 -45.28
C SER A 351 33.57 34.27 -46.32
N GLY A 352 34.39 35.32 -46.24
CA GLY A 352 34.47 36.39 -47.21
C GLY A 352 35.17 35.98 -48.50
N ASP A 353 34.44 36.16 -49.59
CA ASP A 353 34.86 36.70 -50.90
C ASP A 353 35.80 35.90 -51.83
N ASN A 354 35.24 35.24 -52.86
CA ASN A 354 35.27 35.73 -54.25
C ASN A 354 34.64 34.76 -55.27
N GLY A 355 33.83 35.27 -56.21
CA GLY A 355 33.66 34.64 -57.54
C GLY A 355 32.26 34.19 -57.98
N LYS A 356 31.61 35.04 -58.79
CA LYS A 356 30.50 34.81 -59.75
C LYS A 356 30.18 33.35 -60.18
N LYS A 357 28.93 32.89 -59.98
CA LYS A 357 27.89 32.63 -61.04
C LYS A 357 26.71 31.76 -60.56
N LYS A 358 25.51 32.26 -60.90
CA LYS A 358 24.20 31.64 -61.24
C LYS A 358 23.80 30.22 -60.78
N SER A 359 22.54 30.21 -60.28
CA SER A 359 21.47 29.21 -60.32
C SER A 359 21.48 28.05 -59.33
N SER A 360 20.61 28.14 -58.31
CA SER A 360 19.54 27.16 -58.03
C SER A 360 18.75 27.59 -56.78
N LYS A 361 17.71 28.41 -56.98
CA LYS A 361 16.63 28.56 -55.98
C LYS A 361 15.79 27.28 -56.01
N ASN A 362 16.09 26.31 -55.14
CA ASN A 362 15.13 25.31 -54.64
C ASN A 362 15.82 24.32 -53.68
N LYS A 363 16.19 24.76 -52.47
CA LYS A 363 16.52 23.83 -51.36
C LYS A 363 16.53 24.44 -49.95
N LYS A 364 15.77 25.52 -49.68
CA LYS A 364 15.68 26.12 -48.33
C LYS A 364 14.33 25.99 -47.61
N ASN A 365 13.38 25.22 -48.14
CA ASN A 365 12.05 25.03 -47.52
C ASN A 365 11.78 23.66 -46.88
N ASN A 366 12.74 22.72 -46.86
CA ASN A 366 12.51 21.38 -46.31
C ASN A 366 13.00 21.15 -44.87
N LEU A 367 13.89 21.98 -44.32
CA LEU A 367 14.37 21.81 -42.93
C LEU A 367 13.37 22.36 -41.88
N LYS A 368 12.60 23.42 -42.20
CA LYS A 368 11.51 23.90 -41.32
C LYS A 368 10.26 23.02 -41.29
N LYS A 369 10.17 21.97 -42.11
CA LYS A 369 9.02 21.04 -42.13
C LYS A 369 9.21 19.79 -41.27
N ASN A 370 10.45 19.35 -41.03
CA ASN A 370 10.69 18.14 -40.24
C ASN A 370 10.56 18.36 -38.72
N SER A 371 10.77 19.57 -38.20
CA SER A 371 10.48 19.88 -36.79
C SER A 371 8.98 19.95 -36.47
N LYS A 372 8.11 20.01 -37.50
CA LYS A 372 6.65 19.93 -37.34
C LYS A 372 6.08 18.51 -37.48
N MET A 373 6.87 17.52 -37.91
CA MET A 373 6.36 16.18 -38.24
C MET A 373 6.36 15.16 -37.11
N ASN A 374 6.96 15.45 -35.94
CA ASN A 374 6.72 14.67 -34.71
C ASN A 374 5.49 15.14 -33.91
N LYS A 375 4.77 16.16 -34.38
CA LYS A 375 3.58 16.71 -33.73
C LYS A 375 2.27 16.02 -34.14
N LYS A 376 2.32 14.70 -34.38
CA LYS A 376 1.13 13.87 -34.66
C LYS A 376 1.23 12.50 -33.98
N LYS A 377 1.24 12.52 -32.64
CA LYS A 377 0.33 11.64 -31.90
C LYS A 377 -0.83 12.50 -31.43
N GLN A 378 -1.99 12.22 -32.02
CA GLN A 378 -3.26 12.87 -31.75
C GLN A 378 -3.71 12.43 -30.34
N GLY A 379 -3.36 13.22 -29.34
CA GLY A 379 -3.84 13.10 -27.97
C GLY A 379 -4.12 14.50 -27.43
N ASN A 380 -5.20 14.67 -26.66
CA ASN A 380 -5.56 15.94 -26.04
C ASN A 380 -4.36 16.53 -25.29
N SER A 381 -3.73 17.57 -25.83
CA SER A 381 -2.65 18.26 -25.12
C SER A 381 -3.28 19.18 -24.08
N THR A 382 -2.89 18.97 -22.84
CA THR A 382 -3.31 19.75 -21.67
C THR A 382 -2.65 21.12 -21.61
N GLY A 383 -1.68 21.40 -22.49
CA GLY A 383 -0.79 22.57 -22.40
C GLY A 383 0.33 22.42 -21.36
N ASN A 384 0.42 21.27 -20.68
CA ASN A 384 1.44 20.97 -19.69
C ASN A 384 2.08 19.60 -20.01
N GLU A 385 3.35 19.61 -20.40
CA GLU A 385 4.05 18.38 -20.84
C GLU A 385 4.10 17.30 -19.76
N VAL A 386 4.18 17.67 -18.48
CA VAL A 386 4.17 16.71 -17.37
C VAL A 386 2.79 16.07 -17.24
N ALA A 387 1.71 16.85 -17.39
CA ALA A 387 0.36 16.31 -17.38
C ALA A 387 0.06 15.43 -18.59
N ASP A 388 0.56 15.78 -19.78
CA ASP A 388 0.44 14.96 -21.00
C ASP A 388 1.14 13.59 -20.83
N LYS A 389 2.35 13.58 -20.25
CA LYS A 389 3.05 12.33 -19.88
C LYS A 389 2.28 11.54 -18.82
N LEU A 390 1.72 12.23 -17.82
CA LEU A 390 0.94 11.60 -16.76
C LEU A 390 -0.34 10.94 -17.31
N TYR A 391 -1.05 11.54 -18.27
CA TYR A 391 -2.19 10.90 -18.95
C TYR A 391 -1.81 9.60 -19.65
N SER A 392 -0.60 9.53 -20.23
CA SER A 392 -0.10 8.29 -20.85
C SER A 392 0.09 7.19 -19.79
N GLN A 393 0.55 7.55 -18.59
CA GLN A 393 0.68 6.61 -17.47
C GLN A 393 -0.69 6.23 -16.88
N PHE A 394 -1.62 7.17 -16.76
CA PHE A 394 -3.00 6.88 -16.36
C PHE A 394 -3.61 5.85 -17.30
N GLU A 395 -3.52 6.03 -18.62
CA GLU A 395 -4.11 5.09 -19.58
C GLU A 395 -3.49 3.69 -19.46
N LYS A 396 -2.17 3.62 -19.29
CA LYS A 396 -1.41 2.37 -19.16
C LYS A 396 -1.78 1.60 -17.88
N HIS A 397 -2.02 2.31 -16.78
CA HIS A 397 -2.22 1.71 -15.46
C HIS A 397 -3.68 1.80 -14.95
N LYS A 398 -4.63 2.26 -15.76
CA LYS A 398 -6.00 2.59 -15.34
C LYS A 398 -6.72 1.46 -14.58
N GLU A 399 -6.53 0.21 -14.99
CA GLU A 399 -7.30 -0.91 -14.43
C GLU A 399 -6.98 -1.22 -12.97
N VAL A 400 -5.84 -0.77 -12.44
CA VAL A 400 -5.42 -1.03 -11.06
C VAL A 400 -5.68 0.14 -10.10
N PHE A 401 -6.22 1.27 -10.57
CA PHE A 401 -6.53 2.41 -9.69
C PHE A 401 -8.02 2.72 -9.72
N PHE A 402 -8.65 2.61 -8.56
CA PHE A 402 -10.06 2.91 -8.37
C PHE A 402 -10.22 4.24 -7.66
N THR A 403 -10.92 5.17 -8.30
CA THR A 403 -11.40 6.41 -7.70
C THR A 403 -12.88 6.27 -7.40
N ILE A 404 -13.24 6.31 -6.12
CA ILE A 404 -14.57 5.96 -5.61
C ILE A 404 -15.23 7.22 -5.07
N ARG A 405 -16.43 7.54 -5.54
CA ARG A 405 -17.22 8.68 -5.08
C ARG A 405 -18.22 8.22 -4.03
N LEU A 406 -18.16 8.81 -2.83
CA LEU A 406 -19.00 8.43 -1.69
C LEU A 406 -20.26 9.30 -1.56
N VAL A 407 -20.17 10.57 -1.99
CA VAL A 407 -21.28 11.51 -2.03
C VAL A 407 -21.39 12.18 -3.40
N THR A 408 -22.57 12.69 -3.75
CA THR A 408 -22.76 13.45 -4.99
C THR A 408 -21.99 14.77 -4.92
N GLN A 409 -21.65 15.34 -6.08
CA GLN A 409 -20.98 16.65 -6.14
C GLN A 409 -21.80 17.74 -5.45
N GLN A 410 -23.13 17.71 -5.60
CA GLN A 410 -24.02 18.67 -4.96
C GLN A 410 -24.01 18.53 -3.42
N SER A 411 -24.06 17.30 -2.90
CA SER A 411 -24.01 17.06 -1.45
C SER A 411 -22.65 17.45 -0.86
N ALA A 412 -21.56 17.28 -1.61
CA ALA A 412 -20.21 17.62 -1.15
C ALA A 412 -20.05 19.12 -0.80
N LEU A 413 -20.77 20.01 -1.50
CA LEU A 413 -20.69 21.47 -1.29
C LEU A 413 -21.26 21.94 0.05
N SER A 414 -22.10 21.12 0.71
CA SER A 414 -22.78 21.48 1.95
C SER A 414 -22.35 20.60 3.14
N LEU A 415 -21.23 19.87 3.02
CA LEU A 415 -20.77 19.01 4.11
C LEU A 415 -20.12 19.85 5.23
N PRO A 416 -20.45 19.57 6.51
CA PRO A 416 -19.74 20.17 7.63
C PRO A 416 -18.30 19.66 7.71
N ASP A 417 -17.50 20.30 8.55
CA ASP A 417 -16.15 19.82 8.86
C ASP A 417 -16.16 18.41 9.43
N ILE A 418 -15.14 17.64 9.06
CA ILE A 418 -14.99 16.26 9.52
C ILE A 418 -14.54 16.30 10.98
N VAL A 419 -15.37 15.73 11.86
CA VAL A 419 -15.02 15.50 13.26
C VAL A 419 -14.99 13.99 13.48
N ASP A 420 -13.78 13.46 13.62
CA ASP A 420 -13.57 12.05 13.95
C ASP A 420 -13.84 11.84 15.45
N PRO A 421 -14.82 11.02 15.83
CA PRO A 421 -15.14 10.78 17.23
C PRO A 421 -14.12 9.88 17.94
N ASP A 422 -13.25 9.19 17.19
CA ASP A 422 -12.28 8.26 17.78
C ASP A 422 -11.01 8.99 18.24
N PRO A 423 -10.55 8.74 19.47
CA PRO A 423 -9.33 9.36 19.97
C PRO A 423 -8.10 8.80 19.26
N LEU A 424 -7.00 9.56 19.34
CA LEU A 424 -5.68 9.06 18.97
C LEU A 424 -5.32 7.87 19.86
N MET A 425 -4.68 6.88 19.26
CA MET A 425 -4.27 5.64 19.89
C MET A 425 -2.97 5.20 19.26
N ALA A 426 -1.87 5.59 19.89
CA ALA A 426 -0.54 5.24 19.43
C ALA A 426 -0.26 3.74 19.62
N SER A 427 0.43 3.16 18.64
CA SER A 427 0.83 1.75 18.66
C SER A 427 2.02 1.59 17.72
N ASP A 428 3.22 1.54 18.27
CA ASP A 428 4.46 1.39 17.48
C ASP A 428 4.45 0.12 16.63
N MET A 429 3.81 -0.93 17.14
CA MET A 429 3.68 -2.22 16.44
C MET A 429 2.82 -2.10 15.19
N MET A 430 1.75 -1.30 15.24
CA MET A 430 0.74 -1.21 14.19
C MET A 430 0.83 0.12 13.41
N ASP A 431 1.88 0.90 13.65
CA ASP A 431 2.15 2.11 12.91
C ASP A 431 2.80 1.79 11.55
N GLY A 432 1.96 1.61 10.53
CA GLY A 432 2.38 1.03 9.25
C GLY A 432 2.50 -0.50 9.33
N ARG A 433 3.15 -1.11 8.32
CA ARG A 433 3.29 -2.58 8.23
C ARG A 433 4.62 -3.12 8.74
N ASP A 434 5.68 -2.34 8.66
CA ASP A 434 7.06 -2.84 8.74
C ASP A 434 7.43 -3.36 10.14
N THR A 435 6.99 -2.66 11.19
CA THR A 435 7.28 -3.06 12.58
C THR A 435 6.67 -4.41 12.91
N PHE A 436 5.39 -4.64 12.56
CA PHE A 436 4.72 -5.91 12.80
C PHE A 436 5.38 -7.05 12.00
N LEU A 437 5.66 -6.84 10.71
CA LEU A 437 6.33 -7.82 9.86
C LEU A 437 7.74 -8.19 10.37
N THR A 438 8.52 -7.19 10.76
CA THR A 438 9.87 -7.39 11.29
C THR A 438 9.81 -8.20 12.58
N ARG A 439 8.93 -7.81 13.50
CA ARG A 439 8.75 -8.55 14.76
C ARG A 439 8.25 -9.96 14.55
N ALA A 440 7.31 -10.16 13.62
CA ALA A 440 6.80 -11.49 13.27
C ALA A 440 7.91 -12.38 12.70
N ARG A 441 8.81 -11.83 11.88
CA ARG A 441 9.98 -12.52 11.37
C ARG A 441 10.97 -12.89 12.48
N ASP A 442 11.28 -11.94 13.37
CA ASP A 442 12.26 -12.11 14.45
C ASP A 442 11.78 -13.11 15.52
N GLU A 443 10.48 -13.13 15.81
CA GLU A 443 9.87 -13.99 16.83
C GLU A 443 9.24 -15.27 16.24
N HIS A 444 9.41 -15.51 14.94
CA HIS A 444 8.86 -16.65 14.19
C HIS A 444 7.34 -16.79 14.29
N TRP A 445 6.62 -15.66 14.26
CA TRP A 445 5.15 -15.61 14.15
C TRP A 445 4.76 -15.74 12.68
N GLU A 446 4.45 -16.95 12.26
CA GLU A 446 3.96 -17.22 10.90
C GLU A 446 2.44 -17.38 10.88
N PHE A 447 1.83 -16.97 9.78
CA PHE A 447 0.41 -17.21 9.52
C PHE A 447 0.21 -18.37 8.52
N SER A 448 1.18 -19.29 8.45
CA SER A 448 1.32 -20.32 7.41
C SER A 448 0.42 -21.55 7.60
N SER A 449 -0.18 -21.70 8.77
CA SER A 449 -1.16 -22.75 9.08
C SER A 449 -2.08 -22.29 10.21
N LEU A 450 -3.28 -22.87 10.32
CA LEU A 450 -4.24 -22.46 11.35
C LEU A 450 -3.66 -22.53 12.77
N ARG A 451 -2.82 -23.53 13.07
CA ARG A 451 -2.19 -23.66 14.40
C ARG A 451 -1.14 -22.59 14.69
N ARG A 452 -0.51 -22.01 13.65
CA ARG A 452 0.49 -20.95 13.79
C ARG A 452 -0.16 -19.55 13.79
N ALA A 453 -1.27 -19.40 13.07
CA ALA A 453 -2.07 -18.18 13.05
C ALA A 453 -2.91 -17.97 14.33
N LYS A 454 -3.19 -19.04 15.07
CA LYS A 454 -3.68 -19.03 16.46
C LYS A 454 -2.55 -18.65 17.40
#